data_AF-A0A257JK48-F1
#
_entry.id   AF-A0A257JK48-F1
#
_cell.length_a   1.000
_cell.length_b   1.000
_cell.length_c   1.000
_cell.angle_alpha   90.00
_cell.angle_beta   90.00
_cell.angle_gamma   90.00
#
_symmetry.space_group_name_H-M   'P 1'
#
loop_
_entity.id
_entity.type
_entity.pdbx_description
1 polymer ?
#
loop_
_entity_poly.entity_id
_entity_poly.type
_entity_poly.pdbx_seq_one_letter_code
_entity_poly.pdbx_strand_id
1 'polypeptide(L)' 'SMARTNAPHSANSQFFICLDDATFLDRQYTVWGKVASGMEAVHALPKGEPPRAPGKIISMKVAADVA' A
#
# COMPACT_ATOMS: atom_id res chain seq x y z
N SER A 1 -2.41 -0.15 4.20
CA SER A 1 -3.01 0.94 5.01
C SER A 1 -3.33 2.12 4.09
N MET A 2 -4.24 3.02 4.46
CA MET A 2 -4.61 4.19 3.64
C MET A 2 -3.65 5.36 3.86
N ALA A 3 -3.12 5.98 2.80
CA ALA A 3 -2.36 7.22 2.91
C ALA A 3 -3.30 8.43 3.10
N ARG A 4 -2.83 9.46 3.80
CA ARG A 4 -3.54 10.72 4.04
C ARG A 4 -2.57 11.88 4.15
N THR A 5 -3.11 13.09 4.06
CA THR A 5 -2.41 14.31 4.45
C THR A 5 -2.42 14.45 5.99
N ASN A 6 -1.96 15.59 6.50
CA ASN A 6 -2.05 15.90 7.93
C ASN A 6 -3.50 15.93 8.46
N ALA A 7 -4.49 16.20 7.61
CA ALA A 7 -5.89 16.15 8.00
C ALA A 7 -6.35 14.68 8.17
N PRO A 8 -6.90 14.29 9.33
CA PRO A 8 -7.19 12.88 9.64
C PRO A 8 -8.24 12.24 8.72
N HIS A 9 -9.19 13.03 8.19
CA HIS A 9 -10.26 12.57 7.30
C HIS A 9 -9.98 12.85 5.82
N SER A 10 -8.72 12.88 5.40
CA SER A 10 -8.34 13.20 4.02
C SER A 10 -7.91 11.99 3.18
N ALA A 11 -8.06 10.77 3.70
CA ALA A 11 -7.74 9.56 2.93
C ALA A 11 -8.68 9.46 1.71
N ASN A 12 -8.13 9.07 0.56
CA ASN A 12 -8.89 8.89 -0.68
C ASN A 12 -8.53 7.54 -1.32
N SER A 13 -7.81 7.54 -2.45
CA SER A 13 -7.47 6.32 -3.21
C SER A 13 -6.04 5.83 -3.01
N GLN A 14 -5.18 6.63 -2.36
CA GLN A 14 -3.79 6.26 -2.13
C GLN A 14 -3.68 5.31 -0.95
N PHE A 15 -2.99 4.19 -1.16
CA PHE A 15 -2.67 3.21 -0.12
C PHE A 15 -1.17 2.91 -0.13
N PHE A 16 -0.71 2.32 0.96
CA PHE A 16 0.66 1.84 1.09
C PHE A 16 0.71 0.47 1.78
N ILE A 17 1.79 -0.25 1.53
CA ILE A 17 2.15 -1.51 2.18
C ILE A 17 3.40 -1.23 3.00
N CYS A 18 3.39 -1.56 4.29
CA CYS A 18 4.59 -1.44 5.12
C CYS A 18 5.62 -2.49 4.67
N LEU A 19 6.87 -2.08 4.49
CA LEU A 19 7.96 -2.98 4.12
C LEU A 19 8.59 -3.68 5.34
N ASP A 20 8.33 -3.16 6.53
CA ASP A 20 8.78 -3.71 7.81
C ASP A 20 7.82 -3.21 8.90
N ASP A 21 8.07 -3.58 10.15
CA ASP A 21 7.32 -3.12 11.30
C ASP A 21 7.31 -1.58 11.38
N ALA A 22 6.11 -1.01 11.41
CA ALA A 22 5.88 0.43 11.38
C ALA A 22 4.94 0.88 12.51
N THR A 23 5.25 0.46 13.74
CA THR A 23 4.44 0.73 14.94
C THR A 23 4.25 2.21 15.24
N PHE A 24 5.14 3.07 14.73
CA PHE A 24 5.00 4.53 14.80
C PHE A 24 3.75 5.07 14.07
N LEU A 25 3.16 4.28 13.16
CA LEU A 25 1.93 4.62 12.44
C LEU A 25 0.66 4.18 13.17
N ASP A 26 0.80 3.41 14.26
CA ASP A 26 -0.34 2.84 14.98
C ASP A 26 -1.26 3.93 15.52
N ARG A 27 -2.57 3.71 15.36
CA ARG A 27 -3.63 4.67 15.73
C ARG A 27 -3.57 6.01 14.99
N GLN A 28 -2.69 6.16 13.99
CA GLN A 28 -2.58 7.37 13.16
C GLN A 28 -3.06 7.15 11.71
N TYR A 29 -3.08 5.90 11.25
CA TYR A 29 -3.45 5.52 9.89
C TYR A 29 -4.45 4.35 9.90
N THR A 30 -5.30 4.30 8.86
CA THR A 30 -6.35 3.28 8.73
C THR A 30 -5.81 2.01 8.08
N VAL A 31 -5.55 1.00 8.91
CA VAL A 31 -5.23 -0.36 8.45
C VAL A 31 -6.52 -1.07 8.00
N TRP A 32 -6.49 -1.71 6.82
CA TRP A 32 -7.65 -2.40 6.23
C TRP A 32 -7.33 -3.79 5.67
N GLY A 33 -6.07 -4.21 5.69
CA GLY A 33 -5.66 -5.48 5.12
C GLY A 33 -4.20 -5.81 5.41
N LYS A 34 -3.85 -7.07 5.14
CA LYS A 34 -2.48 -7.61 5.20
C LYS A 34 -2.21 -8.38 3.92
N VAL A 35 -0.95 -8.39 3.49
CA VAL A 35 -0.54 -9.21 2.34
C VAL A 35 -0.54 -10.68 2.78
N ALA A 36 -1.35 -11.49 2.10
CA ALA A 36 -1.46 -12.93 2.39
C ALA A 36 -0.37 -13.77 1.71
N SER A 37 0.12 -13.31 0.55
CA SER A 37 1.20 -13.92 -0.23
C SER A 37 1.83 -12.87 -1.17
N GLY A 38 3.07 -13.10 -1.62
CA GLY A 38 3.74 -12.24 -2.62
C GLY A 38 4.45 -11.00 -2.07
N MET A 39 4.84 -10.97 -0.79
CA MET A 39 5.59 -9.83 -0.23
C MET A 39 6.95 -9.62 -0.90
N GLU A 40 7.59 -10.68 -1.37
CA GLU A 40 8.82 -10.62 -2.15
C GLU A 40 8.68 -9.75 -3.41
N ALA A 41 7.50 -9.77 -4.06
CA ALA A 41 7.23 -8.92 -5.21
C ALA A 41 7.08 -7.43 -4.81
N VAL A 42 6.50 -7.16 -3.64
CA VAL A 42 6.43 -5.80 -3.07
C VAL A 42 7.84 -5.28 -2.77
N HIS A 43 8.69 -6.11 -2.17
CA HIS A 43 10.08 -5.75 -1.87
C HIS A 43 10.95 -5.50 -3.11
N ALA A 44 10.63 -6.16 -4.22
CA ALA A 44 11.35 -6.02 -5.49
C ALA A 44 11.00 -4.73 -6.27
N LEU A 45 10.01 -3.94 -5.83
CA LEU A 45 9.62 -2.70 -6.50
C LEU A 45 10.77 -1.68 -6.53
N PRO A 46 10.93 -0.91 -7.63
CA PRO A 46 11.94 0.14 -7.72
C PRO A 46 11.79 1.19 -6.62
N LYS A 47 12.88 1.47 -5.90
CA LYS A 47 12.92 2.41 -4.77
C LYS A 47 13.22 3.84 -5.23
N GLY A 48 12.58 4.83 -4.60
CA GLY A 48 12.79 6.26 -4.84
C GLY A 48 11.53 7.10 -4.56
N GLU A 49 11.68 8.42 -4.50
CA GLU A 49 10.58 9.36 -4.21
C GLU A 49 10.52 10.51 -5.24
N PRO A 50 9.95 10.31 -6.44
CA PRO A 50 9.58 9.03 -7.06
C PRO A 50 10.79 8.33 -7.72
N PRO A 51 10.74 7.00 -7.93
CA PRO A 51 11.77 6.30 -8.70
C PRO A 51 11.73 6.71 -10.18
N ARG A 52 12.88 6.63 -10.87
CA ARG A 52 12.98 6.96 -12.32
C ARG A 52 12.01 6.13 -13.18
N ALA A 53 11.79 4.87 -12.80
CA ALA A 53 10.84 3.98 -13.44
C ALA A 53 9.99 3.30 -12.35
N PRO A 54 8.83 3.87 -11.96
CA PRO A 54 7.95 3.29 -10.95
C PRO A 54 7.34 1.96 -11.41
N GLY A 55 7.13 1.05 -10.45
CA GLY A 55 6.30 -0.13 -10.67
C GLY A 55 4.85 0.27 -10.99
N LYS A 56 4.14 -0.60 -11.72
CA LYS A 56 2.77 -0.35 -12.17
C LYS A 56 1.85 -1.47 -11.71
N ILE A 57 0.69 -1.09 -11.19
CA ILE A 57 -0.43 -2.02 -11.03
C ILE A 57 -1.02 -2.23 -12.42
N ILE A 58 -0.74 -3.38 -13.03
CA ILE A 58 -1.25 -3.72 -14.37
C ILE A 58 -2.74 -4.07 -14.31
N SER A 59 -3.16 -4.78 -13.25
CA SER A 59 -4.56 -5.06 -12.97
C SER A 59 -4.75 -5.29 -11.47
N MET A 60 -5.97 -5.07 -10.98
CA MET A 60 -6.40 -5.38 -9.62
C MET A 60 -7.80 -5.99 -9.72
N LYS A 61 -8.03 -7.11 -9.04
CA LYS A 61 -9.31 -7.83 -9.04
C LYS A 61 -9.66 -8.24 -7.62
N VAL A 62 -10.94 -8.18 -7.29
CA VAL A 62 -11.47 -8.80 -6.06
C VAL A 62 -11.68 -10.27 -6.36
N ALA A 63 -11.23 -11.16 -5.46
CA ALA A 63 -11.29 -12.61 -5.69
C ALA A 63 -12.72 -13.10 -5.97
N ALA A 64 -13.73 -12.49 -5.35
CA ALA A 64 -15.14 -12.80 -5.58
C ALA A 64 -15.65 -12.39 -6.97
N ASP A 65 -14.97 -11.48 -7.66
CA ASP A 65 -15.33 -11.00 -9.00
C ASP A 65 -14.61 -11.81 -10.12
N VAL A 66 -13.77 -12.79 -9.74
CA VAL A 66 -13.10 -13.67 -10.70
C VAL A 66 -14.03 -14.83 -11.04
N ALA A 67 -14.52 -14.86 -12.29
CA ALA A 67 -15.31 -15.95 -12.86
C ALA A 67 -14.49 -17.23 -13.06
#